data_AF-A0A351BE88-F1
#
_entry.id   AF-A0A351BE88-F1
#
_cell.length_a   1.000
_cell.length_b   1.000
_cell.length_c   1.000
_cell.angle_alpha   90.00
_cell.angle_beta   90.00
_cell.angle_gamma   90.00
#
_symmetry.space_group_name_H-M   'P 1'
#
loop_
_entity.id
_entity.type
_entity.pdbx_description
1 polymer ?
#
loop_
_entity_poly.entity_id
_entity_poly.type
_entity_poly.pdbx_seq_one_letter_code
_entity_poly.pdbx_strand_id
1 'polypeptide(L)'
;MNITEKLLRSLELIGEEPPGMLPSLDLAANYYAVKSDENRLQTDVASILREGHLEIPEAYAELALLLRELSARPVGRGRRRYRHLVITSVLDTTIEQAFLRAGMGFTRFVQSASGKRLDINLYDQVEINPGGFIRVTERNGHHHSFPLDSPDDMDRVIEECDARSVSVEQAAAGSPDAAQLAAIFGELREPILYKLHGSLDVRDSFTLSTEQYYEAVSRSPSHKAVPEQIAQILSNTPIVCLGSRILDPDFRLSYYLLRECLDVRRGQIRRFAVHPRDLGDQRDCSHQMGLRAWSRLANWATTRYGVEMLDMRSEIFLKELRGGVR
;
A
#
# COMPACT_ATOMS: atom_id res chain seq x y z
N MET A 1 -14.96 -9.25 1.12
CA MET A 1 -15.66 -8.55 2.22
C MET A 1 -15.78 -7.08 1.87
N ASN A 2 -16.97 -6.47 1.98
CA ASN A 2 -17.18 -5.05 1.63
C ASN A 2 -17.33 -4.20 2.91
N ILE A 3 -16.31 -3.39 3.22
CA ILE A 3 -16.28 -2.52 4.41
C ILE A 3 -17.44 -1.52 4.37
N THR A 4 -17.69 -0.91 3.21
CA THR A 4 -18.79 0.05 3.02
C THR A 4 -20.12 -0.57 3.42
N GLU A 5 -20.39 -1.79 2.98
CA GLU A 5 -21.63 -2.49 3.31
C GLU A 5 -21.78 -2.72 4.82
N LYS A 6 -20.74 -3.24 5.48
CA LYS A 6 -20.76 -3.47 6.93
C LYS A 6 -20.94 -2.17 7.72
N LEU A 7 -20.28 -1.09 7.31
CA LEU A 7 -20.46 0.24 7.93
C LEU A 7 -21.90 0.74 7.78
N LEU A 8 -22.47 0.68 6.58
CA LEU A 8 -23.85 1.14 6.35
C LEU A 8 -24.89 0.28 7.08
N ARG A 9 -24.67 -1.04 7.18
CA ARG A 9 -25.53 -1.94 7.99
C ARG A 9 -25.46 -1.58 9.47
N SER A 10 -24.27 -1.29 10.00
CA SER A 10 -24.11 -0.92 11.41
C SER A 10 -24.78 0.42 11.77
N LEU A 11 -25.05 1.26 10.78
CA LEU A 11 -25.84 2.49 10.90
C LEU A 11 -27.33 2.30 10.57
N GLU A 12 -27.78 1.06 10.34
CA GLU A 12 -29.15 0.72 9.95
C GLU A 12 -29.63 1.44 8.66
N LEU A 13 -28.69 1.84 7.78
CA LEU A 13 -29.01 2.53 6.52
C LEU A 13 -29.37 1.58 5.39
N ILE A 14 -28.93 0.33 5.47
CA ILE A 14 -29.24 -0.72 4.51
C ILE A 14 -29.65 -1.99 5.26
N GLY A 15 -30.56 -2.76 4.65
CA GLY A 15 -31.06 -4.02 5.21
C GLY A 15 -30.12 -5.21 4.95
N GLU A 16 -30.66 -6.42 5.11
CA GLU A 16 -29.90 -7.66 4.89
C GLU A 16 -29.53 -7.92 3.43
N GLU A 17 -30.33 -7.43 2.50
CA GLU A 17 -30.00 -7.42 1.08
C GLU A 17 -29.37 -6.06 0.74
N PRO A 18 -28.08 -6.03 0.33
CA PRO A 18 -27.43 -4.77 0.01
C PRO A 18 -28.05 -4.18 -1.26
N PRO A 19 -28.21 -2.84 -1.34
CA PRO A 19 -28.71 -2.20 -2.54
C PRO A 19 -27.82 -2.53 -3.75
N GLY A 20 -28.41 -2.47 -4.94
CA GLY A 20 -27.69 -2.72 -6.19
C GLY A 20 -26.56 -1.73 -6.48
N MET A 21 -26.44 -0.63 -5.72
CA MET A 21 -25.32 0.30 -5.75
C MET A 21 -25.00 0.73 -4.33
N LEU A 22 -23.72 0.64 -3.95
CA LEU A 22 -23.20 1.16 -2.69
C LEU A 22 -22.44 2.47 -2.95
N PRO A 23 -22.46 3.43 -2.01
CA PRO A 23 -21.56 4.58 -2.09
C PRO A 23 -20.10 4.14 -1.98
N SER A 24 -19.18 5.04 -2.30
CA SER A 24 -17.75 4.80 -2.08
C SER A 24 -17.43 4.69 -0.59
N LEU A 25 -16.32 4.00 -0.27
CA LEU A 25 -15.89 3.80 1.11
C LEU A 25 -15.66 5.12 1.85
N ASP A 26 -15.05 6.11 1.18
CA ASP A 26 -14.81 7.44 1.77
C ASP A 26 -16.11 8.13 2.18
N LEU A 27 -17.16 8.05 1.36
CA LEU A 27 -18.46 8.66 1.68
C LEU A 27 -19.14 7.94 2.85
N ALA A 28 -19.13 6.61 2.85
CA ALA A 28 -19.67 5.83 3.96
C ALA A 28 -18.90 6.07 5.26
N ALA A 29 -17.56 6.13 5.19
CA ALA A 29 -16.68 6.44 6.31
C ALA A 29 -16.92 7.85 6.86
N ASN A 30 -17.02 8.87 6.00
CA ASN A 30 -17.36 10.24 6.41
C ASN A 30 -18.71 10.29 7.13
N TYR A 31 -19.74 9.66 6.56
CA TYR A 31 -21.07 9.65 7.18
C TYR A 31 -21.06 8.93 8.53
N TYR A 32 -20.35 7.80 8.61
CA TYR A 32 -20.16 7.06 9.86
C TYR A 32 -19.48 7.92 10.93
N ALA A 33 -18.37 8.58 10.59
CA ALA A 33 -17.65 9.45 11.51
C ALA A 33 -18.52 10.61 12.02
N VAL A 34 -19.37 11.21 11.16
CA VAL A 34 -20.32 12.25 11.57
C VAL A 34 -21.35 11.74 12.59
N LYS A 35 -21.78 10.47 12.46
CA LYS A 35 -22.77 9.87 13.35
C LYS A 35 -22.20 9.32 14.65
N SER A 36 -21.00 8.75 14.59
CA SER A 36 -20.44 7.93 15.67
C SER A 36 -19.13 8.43 16.26
N ASP A 37 -18.42 9.34 15.59
CA ASP A 37 -17.00 9.72 15.77
C ASP A 37 -15.94 8.87 15.02
N GLU A 38 -14.76 9.47 14.82
CA GLU A 38 -13.65 8.88 14.06
C GLU A 38 -12.95 7.71 14.77
N ASN A 39 -12.85 7.75 16.11
CA ASN A 39 -12.20 6.69 16.87
C ASN A 39 -13.02 5.40 16.78
N ARG A 40 -14.35 5.55 16.83
CA ARG A 40 -15.28 4.44 16.64
C ARG A 40 -15.25 3.91 15.22
N LEU A 41 -15.18 4.78 14.19
CA LEU A 41 -14.97 4.35 12.80
C LEU A 41 -13.72 3.47 12.68
N GLN A 42 -12.58 3.90 13.23
CA GLN A 42 -11.35 3.11 13.18
C GLN A 42 -11.50 1.77 13.89
N THR A 43 -12.07 1.77 15.09
CA THR A 43 -12.29 0.54 15.88
C THR A 43 -13.16 -0.47 15.12
N ASP A 44 -14.26 -0.01 14.53
CA ASP A 44 -15.21 -0.88 13.85
C ASP A 44 -14.64 -1.40 12.51
N VAL A 45 -13.92 -0.56 11.75
CA VAL A 45 -13.23 -1.02 10.53
C VAL A 45 -12.13 -2.02 10.84
N ALA A 46 -11.39 -1.82 11.93
CA ALA A 46 -10.40 -2.79 12.40
C ALA A 46 -11.06 -4.12 12.79
N SER A 47 -12.20 -4.11 13.49
CA SER A 47 -12.97 -5.32 13.80
C SER A 47 -13.43 -6.03 12.53
N ILE A 48 -14.04 -5.27 11.61
CA ILE A 48 -14.52 -5.77 10.31
C ILE A 48 -13.40 -6.51 9.59
N LEU A 49 -12.21 -5.92 9.52
CA LEU A 49 -11.08 -6.46 8.78
C LEU A 49 -10.41 -7.65 9.48
N ARG A 50 -10.41 -7.70 10.82
CA ARG A 50 -9.91 -8.86 11.59
C ARG A 50 -10.85 -10.06 11.54
N GLU A 51 -12.16 -9.85 11.48
CA GLU A 51 -13.15 -10.91 11.36
C GLU A 51 -13.05 -11.70 10.05
N GLY A 52 -12.58 -11.03 8.99
CA GLY A 52 -12.37 -11.67 7.69
C GLY A 52 -10.91 -12.10 7.55
N HIS A 53 -10.62 -13.39 7.58
CA HIS A 53 -9.36 -13.86 7.00
C HIS A 53 -9.36 -13.49 5.52
N LEU A 54 -8.59 -12.45 5.17
CA LEU A 54 -8.53 -11.97 3.80
C LEU A 54 -7.64 -12.91 2.99
N GLU A 55 -8.19 -13.45 1.91
CA GLU A 55 -7.38 -14.19 0.94
C GLU A 55 -6.35 -13.25 0.32
N ILE A 56 -5.10 -13.70 0.26
CA ILE A 56 -4.02 -12.95 -0.40
C ILE A 56 -4.33 -12.85 -1.90
N PRO A 57 -4.52 -11.65 -2.45
CA PRO A 57 -4.74 -11.47 -3.88
C PRO A 57 -3.60 -12.07 -4.71
N GLU A 58 -3.95 -12.74 -5.81
CA GLU A 58 -2.98 -13.36 -6.73
C GLU A 58 -1.91 -12.35 -7.22
N ALA A 59 -2.32 -11.11 -7.46
CA ALA A 59 -1.40 -10.04 -7.85
C ALA A 59 -0.32 -9.75 -6.78
N TYR A 60 -0.62 -9.89 -5.49
CA TYR A 60 0.36 -9.68 -4.42
C TYR A 60 1.36 -10.84 -4.34
N ALA A 61 0.88 -12.07 -4.53
CA ALA A 61 1.75 -13.24 -4.63
C ALA A 61 2.71 -13.11 -5.83
N GLU A 62 2.22 -12.73 -7.00
CA GLU A 62 3.05 -12.52 -8.20
C GLU A 62 4.02 -11.35 -8.05
N LEU A 63 3.61 -10.27 -7.37
CA LEU A 63 4.48 -9.13 -7.06
C LEU A 63 5.63 -9.56 -6.14
N ALA A 64 5.33 -10.36 -5.11
CA ALA A 64 6.34 -10.88 -4.19
C ALA A 64 7.39 -11.72 -4.92
N LEU A 65 6.96 -12.59 -5.83
CA LEU A 65 7.85 -13.43 -6.62
C LEU A 65 8.71 -12.60 -7.59
N LEU A 66 8.12 -11.62 -8.28
CA LEU A 66 8.85 -10.71 -9.16
C LEU A 66 9.92 -9.92 -8.38
N LEU A 67 9.55 -9.35 -7.24
CA LEU A 67 10.48 -8.56 -6.42
C LEU A 67 11.61 -9.43 -5.86
N ARG A 68 11.33 -10.67 -5.45
CA ARG A 68 12.35 -11.62 -5.01
C ARG A 68 13.37 -11.90 -6.12
N GLU A 69 12.90 -12.16 -7.35
CA GLU A 69 13.77 -12.37 -8.51
C GLU A 69 14.58 -11.11 -8.84
N LEU A 70 13.95 -9.94 -8.84
CA LEU A 70 14.61 -8.66 -9.10
C LEU A 70 15.66 -8.34 -8.03
N SER A 71 15.40 -8.65 -6.76
CA SER A 71 16.29 -8.48 -5.61
C SER A 71 17.50 -9.43 -5.65
N ALA A 72 17.34 -10.63 -6.20
CA ALA A 72 18.43 -11.60 -6.38
C ALA A 72 19.38 -11.28 -7.55
N ARG A 73 18.98 -10.41 -8.50
CA ARG A 73 19.84 -10.07 -9.66
C ARG A 73 21.15 -9.41 -9.21
N PRO A 74 22.30 -9.80 -9.79
CA PRO A 74 23.58 -9.18 -9.46
C PRO A 74 23.58 -7.71 -9.88
N VAL A 75 24.24 -6.86 -9.08
CA VAL A 75 24.39 -5.44 -9.40
C VAL A 75 25.24 -5.33 -10.69
N GLY A 76 24.59 -4.99 -11.80
CA GLY A 76 25.29 -4.82 -13.08
C GLY A 76 26.39 -3.76 -12.98
N ARG A 77 27.54 -4.01 -13.61
CA ARG A 77 28.66 -3.07 -13.63
C ARG A 77 28.21 -1.71 -14.20
N GLY A 78 28.28 -0.65 -13.40
CA GLY A 78 28.14 0.74 -13.86
C GLY A 78 26.74 1.37 -13.85
N ARG A 79 25.68 0.65 -13.47
CA ARG A 79 24.35 1.28 -13.23
C ARG A 79 24.02 1.26 -11.75
N ARG A 80 23.68 2.44 -11.19
CA ARG A 80 23.12 2.56 -9.85
C ARG A 80 21.82 1.74 -9.81
N ARG A 81 21.76 0.72 -8.95
CA ARG A 81 20.54 -0.07 -8.75
C ARG A 81 19.48 0.86 -8.16
N TYR A 82 18.34 0.99 -8.84
CA TYR A 82 17.18 1.64 -8.25
C TYR A 82 16.64 0.75 -7.15
N ARG A 83 16.32 1.34 -5.99
CA ARG A 83 15.70 0.59 -4.90
C ARG A 83 14.28 0.21 -5.30
N HIS A 84 13.87 -1.01 -4.99
CA HIS A 84 12.49 -1.44 -5.20
C HIS A 84 11.58 -0.86 -4.10
N LEU A 85 10.56 -0.11 -4.50
CA LEU A 85 9.60 0.55 -3.61
C LEU A 85 8.18 0.18 -4.02
N VAL A 86 7.38 -0.27 -3.06
CA VAL A 86 5.94 -0.51 -3.18
C VAL A 86 5.25 0.50 -2.28
N ILE A 87 4.36 1.32 -2.85
CA ILE A 87 3.49 2.21 -2.08
C ILE A 87 2.08 1.65 -2.15
N THR A 88 1.41 1.56 -1.02
CA THR A 88 0.04 1.06 -0.93
C THR A 88 -0.82 1.92 0.01
N SER A 89 -2.10 2.01 -0.31
CA SER A 89 -3.17 2.57 0.54
C SER A 89 -3.98 1.47 1.22
N VAL A 90 -3.66 0.20 0.99
CA VAL A 90 -4.34 -0.95 1.59
C VAL A 90 -3.98 -1.05 3.06
N LEU A 91 -5.00 -1.18 3.91
CA LEU A 91 -4.85 -1.16 5.37
C LEU A 91 -4.52 -2.54 5.95
N ASP A 92 -4.96 -3.61 5.31
CA ASP A 92 -4.70 -4.99 5.74
C ASP A 92 -3.26 -5.43 5.48
N THR A 93 -2.87 -6.57 6.06
CA THR A 93 -1.52 -7.15 6.03
C THR A 93 -1.28 -8.12 4.86
N THR A 94 -2.18 -8.20 3.87
CA THR A 94 -2.10 -9.25 2.83
C THR A 94 -0.88 -9.14 1.93
N ILE A 95 -0.36 -7.93 1.67
CA ILE A 95 0.88 -7.73 0.90
C ILE A 95 2.08 -8.23 1.71
N GLU A 96 2.13 -7.92 3.00
CA GLU A 96 3.16 -8.40 3.92
C GLU A 96 3.15 -9.93 4.01
N GLN A 97 1.97 -10.53 4.18
CA GLN A 97 1.80 -11.98 4.17
C GLN A 97 2.30 -12.60 2.84
N ALA A 98 2.01 -11.97 1.70
CA ALA A 98 2.51 -12.42 0.40
C ALA A 98 4.05 -12.41 0.34
N PHE A 99 4.69 -11.37 0.91
CA PHE A 99 6.15 -11.27 0.96
C PHE A 99 6.77 -12.34 1.86
N LEU A 100 6.19 -12.58 3.05
CA LEU A 100 6.63 -13.64 3.96
C LEU A 100 6.45 -15.04 3.33
N ARG A 101 5.31 -15.31 2.69
CA ARG A 101 5.06 -16.57 1.97
C ARG A 101 5.96 -16.78 0.76
N ALA A 102 6.53 -15.72 0.20
CA ALA A 102 7.54 -15.80 -0.85
C ALA A 102 8.96 -16.01 -0.31
N GLY A 103 9.17 -16.03 1.02
CA GLY A 103 10.49 -16.16 1.62
C GLY A 103 11.34 -14.93 1.35
N MET A 104 10.71 -13.76 1.28
CA MET A 104 11.37 -12.52 0.90
C MET A 104 11.48 -11.61 2.13
N GLY A 105 12.70 -11.22 2.49
CA GLY A 105 12.93 -10.14 3.44
C GLY A 105 12.60 -8.77 2.84
N PHE A 106 12.10 -7.85 3.65
CA PHE A 106 11.67 -6.51 3.23
C PHE A 106 11.72 -5.53 4.39
N THR A 107 11.61 -4.24 4.11
CA THR A 107 11.35 -3.22 5.14
C THR A 107 9.98 -2.62 4.94
N ARG A 108 9.21 -2.50 6.02
CA ARG A 108 7.88 -1.93 6.04
C ARG A 108 7.90 -0.59 6.77
N PHE A 109 7.26 0.39 6.17
CA PHE A 109 6.97 1.69 6.75
C PHE A 109 5.47 1.89 6.80
N VAL A 110 4.95 2.28 7.96
CA VAL A 110 3.55 2.64 8.17
C VAL A 110 3.49 4.08 8.62
N GLN A 111 2.86 4.93 7.80
CA GLN A 111 2.66 6.32 8.14
C GLN A 111 1.46 6.45 9.08
N SER A 112 1.63 7.18 10.17
CA SER A 112 0.52 7.50 11.07
C SER A 112 -0.48 8.46 10.44
N ALA A 113 -1.72 8.46 10.94
CA ALA A 113 -2.80 9.29 10.41
C ALA A 113 -2.51 10.79 10.53
N SER A 114 -1.76 11.16 11.58
CA SER A 114 -1.30 12.53 11.78
C SER A 114 -0.20 12.97 10.83
N GLY A 115 0.46 12.03 10.13
CA GLY A 115 1.66 12.27 9.33
C GLY A 115 2.93 12.53 10.14
N LYS A 116 2.85 12.48 11.47
CA LYS A 116 3.89 12.91 12.41
C LYS A 116 4.76 11.78 12.96
N ARG A 117 4.31 10.54 12.82
CA ARG A 117 5.01 9.32 13.24
C ARG A 117 5.13 8.36 12.06
N LEU A 118 6.28 7.70 11.98
CA LEU A 118 6.56 6.61 11.06
C LEU A 118 6.89 5.35 11.87
N ASP A 119 6.07 4.33 11.70
CA ASP A 119 6.29 3.01 12.29
C ASP A 119 7.04 2.13 11.26
N ILE A 120 8.01 1.36 11.73
CA ILE A 120 9.01 0.68 10.90
C ILE A 120 9.17 -0.74 11.39
N ASN A 121 9.02 -1.72 10.50
CA ASN A 121 9.36 -3.12 10.75
C ASN A 121 10.42 -3.57 9.76
N LEU A 122 11.40 -4.33 10.25
CA LEU A 122 12.41 -4.94 9.40
C LEU A 122 12.29 -6.45 9.43
N TYR A 123 12.16 -7.04 8.25
CA TYR A 123 12.17 -8.48 8.04
C TYR A 123 13.45 -8.82 7.28
N ASP A 124 14.56 -9.00 7.99
CA ASP A 124 15.88 -9.08 7.36
C ASP A 124 16.09 -10.43 6.65
N GLN A 125 16.04 -11.53 7.42
CA GLN A 125 16.20 -12.88 6.89
C GLN A 125 14.89 -13.64 7.05
N VAL A 126 14.26 -13.92 5.91
CA VAL A 126 13.05 -14.72 5.81
C VAL A 126 13.38 -15.97 5.02
N GLU A 127 13.16 -17.14 5.60
CA GLU A 127 13.45 -18.44 5.00
C GLU A 127 12.20 -19.32 5.02
N ILE A 128 12.00 -20.11 3.97
CA ILE A 128 10.96 -21.13 3.93
C ILE A 128 11.64 -22.48 4.08
N ASN A 129 11.33 -23.16 5.17
CA ASN A 129 11.85 -24.49 5.45
C ASN A 129 11.11 -25.55 4.62
N PRO A 130 11.77 -26.66 4.23
CA PRO A 130 11.14 -27.76 3.48
C PRO A 130 9.92 -28.38 4.18
N GLY A 131 9.82 -28.23 5.51
CA GLY A 131 8.69 -28.68 6.31
C GLY A 131 7.44 -27.80 6.25
N GLY A 132 7.42 -26.75 5.40
CA GLY A 132 6.28 -25.84 5.30
C GLY A 132 6.20 -24.81 6.42
N PHE A 133 7.35 -24.39 6.97
CA PHE A 133 7.44 -23.35 8.00
C PHE A 133 8.16 -22.13 7.46
N ILE A 134 7.72 -20.93 7.85
CA ILE A 134 8.47 -19.70 7.64
C ILE A 134 9.31 -19.46 8.89
N ARG A 135 10.57 -19.08 8.67
CA ARG A 135 11.47 -18.56 9.71
C ARG A 135 11.81 -17.11 9.41
N VAL A 136 11.58 -16.23 10.38
CA VAL A 136 12.02 -14.81 10.32
C VAL A 136 13.05 -14.59 11.41
N THR A 137 14.23 -14.10 11.04
CA THR A 137 15.30 -13.77 11.98
C THR A 137 15.43 -12.27 12.13
N GLU A 138 15.27 -11.79 13.36
CA GLU A 138 15.50 -10.40 13.75
C GLU A 138 16.99 -10.10 13.89
N ARG A 139 17.34 -8.81 13.86
CA ARG A 139 18.74 -8.36 14.03
C ARG A 139 19.35 -8.70 15.39
N ASN A 140 18.52 -8.81 16.42
CA ASN A 140 18.95 -9.22 17.76
C ASN A 140 19.22 -10.74 17.88
N GLY A 141 19.01 -11.51 16.80
CA GLY A 141 19.16 -12.96 16.77
C GLY A 141 17.93 -13.75 17.23
N HIS A 142 16.83 -13.08 17.59
CA HIS A 142 15.56 -13.72 17.85
C HIS A 142 14.98 -14.31 16.56
N HIS A 143 14.34 -15.48 16.66
CA HIS A 143 13.77 -16.18 15.53
C HIS A 143 12.30 -16.47 15.77
N HIS A 144 11.47 -16.04 14.84
CA HIS A 144 10.08 -16.45 14.72
C HIS A 144 10.01 -17.65 13.78
N SER A 145 9.29 -18.71 14.16
CA SER A 145 9.06 -19.88 13.30
C SER A 145 7.61 -20.31 13.43
N PHE A 146 6.90 -20.35 12.30
CA PHE A 146 5.46 -20.63 12.26
C PHE A 146 5.06 -21.33 10.94
N PRO A 147 3.93 -22.05 10.92
CA PRO A 147 3.45 -22.73 9.72
C PRO A 147 3.14 -21.76 8.56
N LEU A 148 3.42 -22.16 7.33
CA LEU A 148 3.16 -21.38 6.10
C LEU A 148 1.65 -21.10 5.90
N ASP A 149 0.79 -21.92 6.48
CA ASP A 149 -0.66 -21.86 6.37
C ASP A 149 -1.34 -21.24 7.60
N SER A 150 -0.59 -20.60 8.50
CA SER A 150 -1.12 -19.92 9.69
C SER A 150 -1.18 -18.39 9.49
N PRO A 151 -2.36 -17.80 9.14
CA PRO A 151 -2.51 -16.36 9.00
C PRO A 151 -2.31 -15.60 10.32
N ASP A 152 -2.81 -16.15 11.42
CA ASP A 152 -2.72 -15.51 12.74
C ASP A 152 -1.27 -15.34 13.20
N ASP A 153 -0.43 -16.36 12.99
CA ASP A 153 0.99 -16.27 13.31
C ASP A 153 1.72 -15.28 12.38
N MET A 154 1.33 -15.21 11.10
CA MET A 154 1.87 -14.22 10.18
C MET A 154 1.55 -12.80 10.65
N ASP A 155 0.29 -12.53 10.98
CA ASP A 155 -0.15 -11.20 11.41
C ASP A 155 0.56 -10.77 12.69
N ARG A 156 0.73 -11.70 13.65
CA ARG A 156 1.52 -11.45 14.85
C ARG A 156 2.97 -11.09 14.54
N VAL A 157 3.63 -11.85 13.65
CA VAL A 157 5.01 -11.54 13.25
C VAL A 157 5.09 -10.22 12.49
N ILE A 158 4.08 -9.87 11.70
CA ILE A 158 4.02 -8.59 10.98
C ILE A 158 3.89 -7.40 11.96
N GLU A 159 3.15 -7.58 13.06
CA GLU A 159 2.99 -6.56 14.09
C GLU A 159 4.29 -6.41 14.92
N GLU A 160 4.87 -7.52 15.37
CA GLU A 160 5.91 -7.52 16.42
C GLU A 160 7.36 -7.47 15.89
N CYS A 161 7.64 -7.98 14.68
CA CYS A 161 9.01 -8.22 14.22
C CYS A 161 9.81 -6.91 14.06
N ASP A 162 10.90 -6.81 14.84
CA ASP A 162 11.91 -5.74 14.77
C ASP A 162 11.29 -4.32 14.71
N ALA A 163 10.15 -4.13 15.38
CA ALA A 163 9.29 -2.95 15.30
C ALA A 163 9.89 -1.72 15.99
N ARG A 164 9.83 -0.55 15.34
CA ARG A 164 10.36 0.73 15.83
C ARG A 164 9.48 1.89 15.37
N SER A 165 9.36 2.93 16.18
CA SER A 165 8.62 4.14 15.83
C SER A 165 9.55 5.36 15.86
N VAL A 166 9.41 6.24 14.88
CA VAL A 166 10.21 7.48 14.78
C VAL A 166 9.28 8.67 14.57
N SER A 167 9.59 9.79 15.23
CA SER A 167 8.89 11.06 14.99
C SER A 167 9.40 11.72 13.70
N VAL A 168 8.47 12.22 12.90
CA VAL A 168 8.71 12.93 11.64
C VAL A 168 8.57 14.45 11.83
N GLU A 169 7.95 14.91 12.93
CA GLU A 169 7.74 16.34 13.21
C GLU A 169 9.04 17.14 13.32
N GLN A 170 10.11 16.50 13.79
CA GLN A 170 11.36 17.19 14.07
C GLN A 170 12.42 16.96 13.00
N ALA A 171 12.11 16.20 11.94
CA ALA A 171 13.04 15.83 10.87
C ALA A 171 13.32 16.99 9.87
N ALA A 172 13.58 18.19 10.37
CA ALA A 172 14.17 19.26 9.56
C ALA A 172 15.61 18.88 9.17
N ALA A 173 16.11 19.38 8.05
CA ALA A 173 17.48 19.13 7.60
C ALA A 173 18.49 19.54 8.69
N GLY A 174 19.28 18.58 9.19
CA GLY A 174 20.24 18.79 10.28
C GLY A 174 19.76 18.43 11.69
N SER A 175 18.52 17.97 11.84
CA SER A 175 18.00 17.46 13.13
C SER A 175 18.54 16.05 13.45
N PRO A 176 18.57 15.65 14.74
CA PRO A 176 18.87 14.28 15.16
C PRO A 176 17.94 13.25 14.50
N ASP A 177 16.65 13.58 14.39
CA ASP A 177 15.62 12.71 13.79
C ASP A 177 15.85 12.51 12.28
N ALA A 178 16.30 13.55 11.56
CA ALA A 178 16.68 13.42 10.15
C ALA A 178 17.92 12.53 9.97
N ALA A 179 18.90 12.63 10.87
CA ALA A 179 20.08 11.76 10.86
C ALA A 179 19.73 10.31 11.20
N GLN A 180 18.83 10.09 12.17
CA GLN A 180 18.31 8.77 12.53
C GLN A 180 17.53 8.14 11.38
N LEU A 181 16.62 8.90 10.73
CA LEU A 181 15.94 8.45 9.52
C LEU A 181 16.93 8.12 8.41
N ALA A 182 17.92 8.98 8.14
CA ALA A 182 18.93 8.70 7.14
C ALA A 182 19.75 7.43 7.45
N ALA A 183 20.08 7.18 8.72
CA ALA A 183 20.75 5.95 9.16
C ALA A 183 19.86 4.72 8.93
N ILE A 184 18.58 4.78 9.33
CA ILE A 184 17.61 3.70 9.08
C ILE A 184 17.49 3.42 7.57
N PHE A 185 17.35 4.48 6.76
CA PHE A 185 17.32 4.38 5.30
C PHE A 185 18.61 3.80 4.71
N GLY A 186 19.74 3.93 5.40
CA GLY A 186 21.02 3.32 5.04
C GLY A 186 21.02 1.79 5.16
N GLU A 187 20.21 1.23 6.06
CA GLU A 187 20.24 -0.19 6.43
C GLU A 187 18.99 -0.97 6.00
N LEU A 188 18.20 -0.42 5.07
CA LEU A 188 16.94 -1.04 4.63
C LEU A 188 17.17 -2.34 3.85
N ARG A 189 16.27 -3.29 4.08
CA ARG A 189 16.11 -4.46 3.24
C ARG A 189 15.20 -4.11 2.08
N GLU A 190 15.56 -4.53 0.87
CA GLU A 190 14.70 -4.39 -0.29
C GLU A 190 13.85 -5.65 -0.52
N PRO A 191 12.57 -5.52 -0.91
CA PRO A 191 11.89 -4.27 -1.27
C PRO A 191 11.45 -3.43 -0.05
N ILE A 192 11.19 -2.16 -0.30
CA ILE A 192 10.60 -1.24 0.68
C ILE A 192 9.08 -1.22 0.45
N LEU A 193 8.29 -1.58 1.46
CA LEU A 193 6.84 -1.43 1.49
C LEU A 193 6.46 -0.18 2.29
N TYR A 194 5.79 0.77 1.67
CA TYR A 194 5.36 2.02 2.30
C TYR A 194 3.83 2.10 2.32
N LYS A 195 3.23 2.00 3.50
CA LYS A 195 1.80 2.15 3.73
C LYS A 195 1.46 3.61 3.98
N LEU A 196 0.95 4.26 2.92
CA LEU A 196 0.68 5.70 2.89
C LEU A 196 -0.48 6.09 3.79
N HIS A 197 -1.50 5.23 3.89
CA HIS A 197 -2.74 5.50 4.63
C HIS A 197 -2.82 4.73 5.95
N GLY A 198 -1.67 4.32 6.50
CA GLY A 198 -1.59 3.52 7.72
C GLY A 198 -1.86 2.02 7.53
N SER A 199 -2.01 1.31 8.66
CA SER A 199 -2.23 -0.13 8.70
C SER A 199 -3.06 -0.54 9.91
N LEU A 200 -3.85 -1.61 9.82
CA LEU A 200 -4.78 -2.02 10.89
C LEU A 200 -4.12 -2.57 12.15
N ASP A 201 -2.95 -3.16 12.00
CA ASP A 201 -2.11 -3.69 13.08
C ASP A 201 -1.36 -2.58 13.82
N VAL A 202 -1.30 -1.37 13.26
CA VAL A 202 -0.66 -0.23 13.90
C VAL A 202 -1.72 0.73 14.44
N ARG A 203 -1.76 0.88 15.76
CA ARG A 203 -2.71 1.76 16.45
C ARG A 203 -2.59 3.21 16.00
N ASP A 204 -3.76 3.84 15.83
CA ASP A 204 -3.93 5.26 15.46
C ASP A 204 -3.19 5.65 14.16
N SER A 205 -2.98 4.68 13.27
CA SER A 205 -2.15 4.88 12.09
C SER A 205 -2.92 5.20 10.82
N PHE A 206 -4.17 4.73 10.67
CA PHE A 206 -4.83 4.78 9.38
C PHE A 206 -5.86 5.90 9.22
N THR A 207 -6.00 6.36 8.00
CA THR A 207 -6.97 7.38 7.57
C THR A 207 -7.96 6.76 6.60
N LEU A 208 -9.25 6.99 6.83
CA LEU A 208 -10.35 6.44 6.02
C LEU A 208 -11.27 7.52 5.47
N SER A 209 -11.44 8.60 6.24
CA SER A 209 -12.35 9.70 5.89
C SER A 209 -11.63 10.74 5.03
N THR A 210 -12.36 11.41 4.13
CA THR A 210 -11.80 12.50 3.32
C THR A 210 -11.26 13.63 4.20
N GLU A 211 -11.91 13.89 5.33
CA GLU A 211 -11.50 14.90 6.31
C GLU A 211 -10.15 14.56 6.93
N GLN A 212 -9.95 13.31 7.38
CA GLN A 212 -8.67 12.82 7.91
C GLN A 212 -7.53 13.02 6.91
N TYR A 213 -7.79 12.78 5.62
CA TYR A 213 -6.79 13.02 4.58
C TYR A 213 -6.46 14.50 4.41
N TYR A 214 -7.46 15.39 4.42
CA TYR A 214 -7.19 16.83 4.38
C TYR A 214 -6.44 17.30 5.62
N GLU A 215 -6.78 16.79 6.80
CA GLU A 215 -6.07 17.10 8.04
C GLU A 215 -4.61 16.63 8.00
N ALA A 216 -4.35 15.41 7.52
CA ALA A 216 -3.01 14.86 7.40
C ALA A 216 -2.11 15.72 6.49
N VAL A 217 -2.64 16.18 5.35
CA VAL A 217 -1.93 17.07 4.41
C VAL A 217 -1.71 18.46 5.01
N SER A 218 -2.72 19.00 5.68
CA SER A 218 -2.70 20.35 6.23
C SER A 218 -1.78 20.47 7.45
N ARG A 219 -1.60 19.38 8.22
CA ARG A 219 -0.79 19.34 9.44
C ARG A 219 0.67 18.93 9.22
N SER A 220 1.05 18.47 8.02
CA SER A 220 2.45 18.18 7.71
C SER A 220 3.25 19.50 7.64
N PRO A 221 4.26 19.72 8.50
CA PRO A 221 4.98 21.00 8.63
C PRO A 221 5.76 21.41 7.37
N SER A 222 5.87 20.53 6.38
CA SER A 222 6.47 20.80 5.07
C SER A 222 5.53 20.56 3.90
N HIS A 223 4.24 20.26 4.16
CA HIS A 223 3.28 19.70 3.21
C HIS A 223 3.78 18.45 2.46
N LYS A 224 4.91 17.86 2.88
CA LYS A 224 5.44 16.63 2.31
C LYS A 224 4.64 15.46 2.84
N ALA A 225 4.08 14.66 1.93
CA ALA A 225 3.35 13.45 2.30
C ALA A 225 4.27 12.29 2.69
N VAL A 226 5.53 12.28 2.25
CA VAL A 226 6.48 11.17 2.48
C VAL A 226 7.88 11.67 2.84
N PRO A 227 8.71 10.86 3.52
CA PRO A 227 10.12 11.17 3.76
C PRO A 227 10.90 11.45 2.48
N GLU A 228 11.94 12.27 2.57
CA GLU A 228 12.70 12.73 1.41
C GLU A 228 13.35 11.59 0.61
N GLN A 229 13.80 10.53 1.30
CA GLN A 229 14.37 9.35 0.66
C GLN A 229 13.34 8.61 -0.21
N ILE A 230 12.07 8.54 0.24
CA ILE A 230 10.96 7.97 -0.55
C ILE A 230 10.64 8.88 -1.73
N ALA A 231 10.58 10.19 -1.50
CA ALA A 231 10.36 11.19 -2.55
C ALA A 231 11.44 11.14 -3.65
N GLN A 232 12.71 10.93 -3.27
CA GLN A 232 13.82 10.77 -4.20
C GLN A 232 13.73 9.50 -5.04
N ILE A 233 13.28 8.37 -4.48
CA ILE A 233 13.03 7.15 -5.26
C ILE A 233 11.93 7.43 -6.30
N LEU A 234 10.76 7.91 -5.84
CA LEU A 234 9.61 8.20 -6.70
C LEU A 234 9.92 9.17 -7.85
N SER A 235 10.73 10.19 -7.59
CA SER A 235 11.09 11.20 -8.58
C SER A 235 12.05 10.69 -9.67
N ASN A 236 12.63 9.50 -9.51
CA ASN A 236 13.68 8.97 -10.38
C ASN A 236 13.42 7.56 -10.95
N THR A 237 12.37 6.87 -10.51
CA THR A 237 12.05 5.50 -10.95
C THR A 237 10.79 5.43 -11.80
N PRO A 238 10.73 4.56 -12.84
CA PRO A 238 9.48 4.19 -13.48
C PRO A 238 8.47 3.66 -12.46
N ILE A 239 7.18 3.93 -12.70
CA ILE A 239 6.10 3.59 -11.77
C ILE A 239 5.10 2.70 -12.47
N VAL A 240 4.65 1.66 -11.78
CA VAL A 240 3.53 0.81 -12.20
C VAL A 240 2.49 0.83 -11.08
N CYS A 241 1.29 1.33 -11.40
CA CYS A 241 0.13 1.27 -10.52
C CYS A 241 -0.61 -0.05 -10.80
N LEU A 242 -0.83 -0.84 -9.76
CA LEU A 242 -1.50 -2.14 -9.81
C LEU A 242 -2.79 -2.07 -8.99
N GLY A 243 -3.88 -2.64 -9.51
CA GLY A 243 -5.14 -2.78 -8.76
C GLY A 243 -5.93 -1.50 -8.50
N SER A 244 -5.35 -0.31 -8.68
CA SER A 244 -6.05 0.98 -8.54
C SER A 244 -6.54 1.51 -9.88
N ARG A 245 -7.81 1.90 -9.97
CA ARG A 245 -8.35 2.58 -11.15
C ARG A 245 -8.16 4.08 -10.99
N ILE A 246 -7.98 4.76 -12.11
CA ILE A 246 -7.74 6.21 -12.12
C ILE A 246 -8.92 7.04 -11.59
N LEU A 247 -10.13 6.49 -11.63
CA LEU A 247 -11.32 7.13 -11.07
C LEU A 247 -11.52 6.83 -9.58
N ASP A 248 -10.79 5.87 -9.01
CA ASP A 248 -10.94 5.54 -7.61
C ASP A 248 -10.51 6.73 -6.74
N PRO A 249 -11.25 7.04 -5.66
CA PRO A 249 -10.87 8.11 -4.73
C PRO A 249 -9.45 7.91 -4.18
N ASP A 250 -9.10 6.69 -3.80
CA ASP A 250 -7.80 6.35 -3.22
C ASP A 250 -6.65 6.62 -4.20
N PHE A 251 -6.79 6.23 -5.47
CA PHE A 251 -5.77 6.53 -6.48
C PHE A 251 -5.54 8.03 -6.61
N ARG A 252 -6.63 8.79 -6.75
CA ARG A 252 -6.56 10.24 -6.97
C ARG A 252 -5.94 10.93 -5.76
N LEU A 253 -6.33 10.51 -4.58
CA LEU A 253 -5.78 11.00 -3.34
C LEU A 253 -4.30 10.69 -3.20
N SER A 254 -3.87 9.43 -3.34
CA SER A 254 -2.47 9.06 -3.28
C SER A 254 -1.64 9.79 -4.34
N TYR A 255 -2.18 9.99 -5.55
CA TYR A 255 -1.54 10.82 -6.56
C TYR A 255 -1.35 12.27 -6.10
N TYR A 256 -2.39 12.89 -5.51
CA TYR A 256 -2.29 14.27 -5.03
C TYR A 256 -1.33 14.42 -3.86
N LEU A 257 -1.30 13.46 -2.94
CA LEU A 257 -0.33 13.39 -1.84
C LEU A 257 1.11 13.32 -2.35
N LEU A 258 1.34 12.53 -3.40
CA LEU A 258 2.68 12.30 -3.96
C LEU A 258 3.01 13.25 -5.12
N ARG A 259 2.11 14.19 -5.44
CA ARG A 259 2.17 14.96 -6.70
C ARG A 259 3.49 15.68 -6.89
N GLU A 260 4.01 16.32 -5.84
CA GLU A 260 5.27 17.05 -5.91
C GLU A 260 6.43 16.15 -6.35
N CYS A 261 6.44 14.89 -5.91
CA CYS A 261 7.46 13.90 -6.30
C CYS A 261 7.23 13.38 -7.72
N LEU A 262 5.96 13.23 -8.11
CA LEU A 262 5.59 12.69 -9.43
C LEU A 262 5.75 13.72 -10.56
N ASP A 263 5.62 15.01 -10.27
CA ASP A 263 5.68 16.07 -11.29
C ASP A 263 7.12 16.50 -11.65
N VAL A 264 8.15 16.25 -10.81
CA VAL A 264 9.55 16.72 -11.01
C VAL A 264 10.13 16.37 -12.40
N ARG A 265 9.74 15.23 -12.96
CA ARG A 265 10.23 14.72 -14.27
C ARG A 265 9.10 14.23 -15.16
N ARG A 266 7.97 14.93 -15.11
CA ARG A 266 6.79 14.57 -15.89
C ARG A 266 7.12 14.52 -17.39
N GLY A 267 6.75 13.41 -18.03
CA GLY A 267 7.05 13.13 -19.45
C GLY A 267 8.42 12.49 -19.71
N GLN A 268 9.34 12.46 -18.73
CA GLN A 268 10.65 11.81 -18.87
C GLN A 268 10.66 10.41 -18.23
N ILE A 269 9.87 10.20 -17.18
CA ILE A 269 9.73 8.90 -16.51
C ILE A 269 8.42 8.26 -16.97
N ARG A 270 8.51 7.03 -17.49
CA ARG A 270 7.32 6.26 -17.90
C ARG A 270 6.56 5.78 -16.67
N ARG A 271 5.23 5.91 -16.73
CA ARG A 271 4.31 5.48 -15.69
C ARG A 271 3.16 4.72 -16.31
N PHE A 272 2.78 3.61 -15.70
CA PHE A 272 1.75 2.72 -16.20
C PHE A 272 0.69 2.49 -15.14
N ALA A 273 -0.57 2.43 -15.53
CA ALA A 273 -1.65 1.90 -14.70
C ALA A 273 -2.14 0.60 -15.35
N VAL A 274 -1.94 -0.52 -14.66
CA VAL A 274 -2.37 -1.83 -15.13
C VAL A 274 -3.69 -2.16 -14.46
N HIS A 275 -4.76 -2.02 -15.23
CA HIS A 275 -6.05 -2.50 -14.79
C HIS A 275 -6.89 -2.95 -15.99
N PRO A 276 -7.62 -4.06 -15.83
CA PRO A 276 -8.50 -4.56 -16.87
C PRO A 276 -9.68 -3.61 -17.06
N ARG A 277 -10.21 -3.57 -18.28
CA ARG A 277 -11.45 -2.86 -18.60
C ARG A 277 -12.65 -3.45 -17.86
N ASP A 278 -12.76 -4.78 -17.81
CA ASP A 278 -14.02 -5.51 -17.55
C ASP A 278 -14.14 -6.22 -16.19
N LEU A 279 -13.25 -5.99 -15.21
CA LEU A 279 -13.25 -6.74 -13.93
C LEU A 279 -13.72 -5.96 -12.70
N GLY A 280 -14.73 -5.11 -12.85
CA GLY A 280 -15.35 -4.45 -11.71
C GLY A 280 -16.61 -5.15 -11.22
N ASP A 281 -16.95 -4.88 -9.95
CA ASP A 281 -18.31 -5.12 -9.49
C ASP A 281 -19.26 -4.39 -10.44
N GLN A 282 -20.20 -5.10 -11.07
CA GLN A 282 -21.15 -4.47 -12.00
C GLN A 282 -22.01 -3.42 -11.30
N ARG A 283 -22.10 -3.48 -9.97
CA ARG A 283 -22.74 -2.52 -9.07
C ARG A 283 -21.93 -1.24 -8.85
N ASP A 284 -20.66 -1.22 -9.23
CA ASP A 284 -19.79 -0.05 -9.12
C ASP A 284 -19.98 0.90 -10.32
N CYS A 285 -20.56 2.07 -10.05
CA CYS A 285 -20.73 3.12 -11.05
C CYS A 285 -19.41 3.55 -11.70
N SER A 286 -18.31 3.56 -10.95
CA SER A 286 -16.98 3.94 -11.46
C SER A 286 -16.52 2.95 -12.53
N HIS A 287 -16.83 1.66 -12.33
CA HIS A 287 -16.59 0.62 -13.33
C HIS A 287 -17.40 0.87 -14.61
N GLN A 288 -18.72 1.08 -14.48
CA GLN A 288 -19.61 1.34 -15.62
C GLN A 288 -19.20 2.60 -16.42
N MET A 289 -18.74 3.64 -15.73
CA MET A 289 -18.22 4.86 -16.36
C MET A 289 -16.92 4.60 -17.13
N GLY A 290 -15.99 3.84 -16.54
CA GLY A 290 -14.74 3.43 -17.18
C GLY A 290 -14.99 2.60 -18.46
N LEU A 291 -15.94 1.67 -18.42
CA LEU A 291 -16.31 0.83 -19.58
C LEU A 291 -16.77 1.64 -20.79
N ARG A 292 -17.66 2.60 -20.56
CA ARG A 292 -18.33 3.39 -21.61
C ARG A 292 -17.41 4.44 -22.24
N ALA A 293 -16.41 4.90 -21.50
CA ALA A 293 -15.55 6.02 -21.91
C ALA A 293 -14.05 5.67 -21.93
N TRP A 294 -13.69 4.39 -21.98
CA TRP A 294 -12.30 3.91 -21.82
C TRP A 294 -11.27 4.71 -22.59
N SER A 295 -11.42 4.87 -23.91
CA SER A 295 -10.44 5.60 -24.73
C SER A 295 -10.31 7.07 -24.33
N ARG A 296 -11.41 7.71 -23.91
CA ARG A 296 -11.38 9.09 -23.39
C ARG A 296 -10.72 9.14 -22.02
N LEU A 297 -10.98 8.16 -21.16
CA LEU A 297 -10.36 8.04 -19.84
C LEU A 297 -8.86 7.80 -19.96
N ALA A 298 -8.40 6.93 -20.86
CA ALA A 298 -7.00 6.66 -21.13
C ALA A 298 -6.24 7.88 -21.64
N ASN A 299 -6.84 8.61 -22.59
CA ASN A 299 -6.28 9.88 -23.06
C ASN A 299 -6.24 10.90 -21.93
N TRP A 300 -7.32 11.05 -21.16
CA TRP A 300 -7.38 11.98 -20.04
C TRP A 300 -6.36 11.65 -18.95
N ALA A 301 -6.19 10.37 -18.58
CA ALA A 301 -5.20 9.93 -17.59
C ALA A 301 -3.77 10.22 -18.05
N THR A 302 -3.46 9.95 -19.32
CA THR A 302 -2.18 10.28 -19.92
C THR A 302 -1.94 11.80 -19.88
N THR A 303 -2.92 12.60 -20.30
CA THR A 303 -2.81 14.07 -20.31
C THR A 303 -2.78 14.67 -18.91
N ARG A 304 -3.53 14.13 -17.94
CA ARG A 304 -3.71 14.71 -16.59
C ARG A 304 -2.65 14.26 -15.61
N TYR A 305 -2.26 12.99 -15.65
CA TYR A 305 -1.37 12.32 -14.70
C TYR A 305 -0.04 11.87 -15.33
N GLY A 306 0.06 11.83 -16.66
CA GLY A 306 1.23 11.26 -17.33
C GLY A 306 1.34 9.75 -17.18
N VAL A 307 0.19 9.07 -17.03
CA VAL A 307 0.09 7.63 -16.80
C VAL A 307 -0.54 6.95 -18.00
N GLU A 308 0.17 5.98 -18.57
CA GLU A 308 -0.30 5.14 -19.68
C GLU A 308 -1.15 3.98 -19.12
N MET A 309 -2.40 3.86 -19.58
CA MET A 309 -3.29 2.79 -19.13
C MET A 309 -3.07 1.51 -19.94
N LEU A 310 -2.86 0.39 -19.26
CA LEU A 310 -2.70 -0.94 -19.84
C LEU A 310 -3.93 -1.79 -19.47
N ASP A 311 -4.68 -2.22 -20.49
CA ASP A 311 -5.86 -3.09 -20.35
C ASP A 311 -5.43 -4.54 -20.13
N MET A 312 -5.07 -4.86 -18.89
CA MET A 312 -4.59 -6.18 -18.49
C MET A 312 -4.83 -6.39 -17.00
N ARG A 313 -5.03 -7.65 -16.58
CA ARG A 313 -5.08 -8.00 -15.16
C ARG A 313 -3.69 -7.88 -14.53
N SER A 314 -3.61 -7.37 -13.30
CA SER A 314 -2.34 -7.10 -12.64
C SER A 314 -1.49 -8.38 -12.47
N GLU A 315 -2.11 -9.50 -12.12
CA GLU A 315 -1.46 -10.80 -11.98
C GLU A 315 -0.89 -11.33 -13.32
N ILE A 316 -1.58 -11.12 -14.44
CA ILE A 316 -1.08 -11.51 -15.77
C ILE A 316 0.13 -10.64 -16.13
N PHE A 317 0.01 -9.33 -15.97
CA PHE A 317 1.09 -8.40 -16.25
C PHE A 317 2.37 -8.72 -15.47
N LEU A 318 2.23 -9.05 -14.17
CA LEU A 318 3.35 -9.43 -13.32
C LEU A 318 3.99 -10.77 -13.76
N LYS A 319 3.19 -11.76 -14.15
CA LYS A 319 3.68 -13.03 -14.72
C LYS A 319 4.46 -12.80 -16.01
N GLU A 320 3.94 -11.96 -16.92
CA GLU A 320 4.62 -11.61 -18.17
C GLU A 320 5.96 -10.90 -17.91
N LEU A 321 6.00 -9.97 -16.94
CA LEU A 321 7.25 -9.29 -16.54
C LEU A 321 8.33 -10.23 -15.98
N ARG A 322 7.92 -11.32 -15.31
CA ARG A 322 8.83 -12.38 -14.83
C ARG A 322 9.34 -13.28 -15.96
N GLY A 323 8.77 -13.19 -17.16
CA GLY A 323 9.05 -14.10 -18.27
C GLY A 323 8.18 -15.35 -18.28
N GLY A 324 7.08 -15.36 -17.51
CA GLY A 324 6.08 -16.42 -17.48
C GLY A 324 5.15 -16.36 -18.70
N VAL A 325 5.64 -16.87 -19.83
CA VAL A 325 4.93 -17.40 -21.02
C VAL A 325 4.01 -16.44 -21.81
N ARG A 326 4.29 -16.37 -23.13
CA ARG A 326 3.35 -16.03 -24.20
C ARG A 326 2.53 -17.24 -24.60
#